data_AF-A0A7V5PXE2-F1
#
_entry.id   AF-A0A7V5PXE2-F1
#
_cell.length_a   1.000
_cell.length_b   1.000
_cell.length_c   1.000
_cell.angle_alpha   90.00
_cell.angle_beta   90.00
_cell.angle_gamma   90.00
#
_symmetry.space_group_name_H-M   'P 1'
#
loop_
_entity.id
_entity.type
_entity.pdbx_description
1 polymer ?
#
loop_
_entity_poly.entity_id
_entity_poly.type
_entity_poly.pdbx_seq_one_letter_code
_entity_poly.pdbx_strand_id
1 'polypeptide(L)'
;MGRFEFQVAHPEHLPEFALETAHVVGIDRVPWRGTTYWESDPGNSRRLLVHERASDESGAFTIPWICSDGTWTALATTFLREASGPFSLERELARGTLYRSRQTAYLLDQHTDGVAPHIQAQLDEAIAQFVTHLANGDSHSAVGVIELAYRVQNDLAAELSKHPEVLCRREPSRGEMWRVGQVHERFASSSSEAAFLNCFDTLAVDVRWSEVEPEDGRFEWERLDHWLEWGRRHQLRTVLTNLIRLDASHIPDWIGRLDAQADSIYQYAVRFLQSVIDRYGDVVAAWECAAGLNLPGILSLGMEQRLKLAIVALDTIHRRLPHRPLLVAFDQPWGESMVQYDSEMSAFHFADMLVRADLGIRGISLDFSWGYWPAGSLIHGGL
;
A
#
# COMPACT_ATOMS: atom_id res chain seq x y z
N MET A 1 -13.08 23.63 -10.45
CA MET A 1 -13.03 23.08 -9.08
C MET A 1 -14.20 22.14 -8.97
N GLY A 2 -13.91 20.86 -8.81
CA GLY A 2 -14.94 19.84 -8.84
C GLY A 2 -15.53 19.54 -7.48
N ARG A 3 -16.80 19.13 -7.47
CA ARG A 3 -17.57 18.94 -6.23
C ARG A 3 -18.48 17.72 -6.32
N PHE A 4 -18.40 16.85 -5.32
CA PHE A 4 -19.38 15.80 -5.10
C PHE A 4 -20.15 16.04 -3.82
N GLU A 5 -21.44 15.82 -3.86
CA GLU A 5 -22.34 15.94 -2.72
C GLU A 5 -23.03 14.60 -2.52
N PHE A 6 -23.07 14.13 -1.27
CA PHE A 6 -23.68 12.88 -0.91
C PHE A 6 -24.67 13.07 0.24
N GLN A 7 -25.85 12.49 0.08
CA GLN A 7 -26.74 12.16 1.17
C GLN A 7 -26.23 10.87 1.82
N VAL A 8 -26.06 10.93 3.14
CA VAL A 8 -25.64 9.80 3.98
C VAL A 8 -26.79 9.50 4.94
N ALA A 9 -27.44 8.36 4.74
CA ALA A 9 -28.51 7.89 5.61
C ALA A 9 -27.96 7.19 6.86
N HIS A 10 -26.79 6.56 6.73
CA HIS A 10 -26.18 5.73 7.78
C HIS A 10 -24.75 6.20 8.14
N PRO A 11 -24.59 7.37 8.78
CA PRO A 11 -23.28 7.90 9.15
C PRO A 11 -22.54 7.05 10.19
N GLU A 12 -23.22 6.16 10.91
CA GLU A 12 -22.63 5.22 11.87
C GLU A 12 -21.64 4.23 11.23
N HIS A 13 -21.73 4.01 9.92
CA HIS A 13 -20.78 3.20 9.18
C HIS A 13 -19.52 3.98 8.74
N LEU A 14 -19.44 5.28 9.01
CA LEU A 14 -18.24 6.06 8.70
C LEU A 14 -17.38 6.16 9.97
N PRO A 15 -16.13 5.64 9.96
CA PRO A 15 -15.24 5.82 11.10
C PRO A 15 -14.87 7.30 11.29
N GLU A 16 -14.37 7.66 12.47
CA GLU A 16 -14.02 9.05 12.82
C GLU A 16 -13.06 9.71 11.82
N PHE A 17 -12.11 8.94 11.30
CA PHE A 17 -11.12 9.38 10.32
C PHE A 17 -11.62 9.35 8.86
N ALA A 18 -12.86 8.93 8.59
CA ALA A 18 -13.35 8.70 7.22
C ALA A 18 -13.19 9.93 6.32
N LEU A 19 -13.53 11.11 6.84
CA LEU A 19 -13.45 12.38 6.12
C LEU A 19 -12.00 12.76 5.80
N GLU A 20 -11.08 12.47 6.71
CA GLU A 20 -9.65 12.73 6.55
C GLU A 20 -9.03 11.84 5.48
N THR A 21 -9.59 10.64 5.24
CA THR A 21 -9.09 9.67 4.25
C THR A 21 -9.80 9.69 2.91
N ALA A 22 -10.96 10.34 2.83
CA ALA A 22 -11.81 10.26 1.66
C ALA A 22 -11.19 11.01 0.47
N HIS A 23 -11.15 10.35 -0.68
CA HIS A 23 -10.50 10.85 -1.88
C HIS A 23 -11.20 10.37 -3.15
N VAL A 24 -10.91 11.02 -4.27
CA VAL A 24 -11.43 10.62 -5.58
C VAL A 24 -10.30 10.03 -6.41
N VAL A 25 -10.54 8.87 -7.02
CA VAL A 25 -9.58 8.24 -7.92
C VAL A 25 -9.96 8.51 -9.37
N GLY A 26 -9.02 9.04 -10.14
CA GLY A 26 -9.16 9.32 -11.57
C GLY A 26 -9.08 8.08 -12.45
N ILE A 27 -9.25 8.26 -13.76
CA ILE A 27 -9.16 7.16 -14.75
C ILE A 27 -7.75 6.55 -14.84
N ASP A 28 -6.75 7.36 -14.53
CA ASP A 28 -5.35 6.99 -14.38
C ASP A 28 -5.06 6.16 -13.11
N ARG A 29 -6.08 5.97 -12.26
CA ARG A 29 -6.00 5.31 -10.96
C ARG A 29 -5.14 6.05 -9.94
N VAL A 30 -4.89 7.33 -10.18
CA VAL A 30 -4.19 8.19 -9.24
C VAL A 30 -5.22 8.87 -8.35
N PRO A 31 -5.04 8.85 -7.02
CA PRO A 31 -5.93 9.56 -6.13
C PRO A 31 -5.69 11.06 -6.25
N TRP A 32 -6.79 11.80 -6.38
CA TRP A 32 -6.83 13.24 -6.33
C TRP A 32 -7.13 13.67 -4.92
N ARG A 33 -6.30 14.57 -4.40
CA ARG A 33 -6.55 15.21 -3.12
C ARG A 33 -7.78 16.10 -3.23
N GLY A 34 -8.60 16.04 -2.19
CA GLY A 34 -9.72 16.94 -1.98
C GLY A 34 -9.98 17.12 -0.50
N THR A 35 -10.89 18.02 -0.18
CA THR A 35 -11.34 18.27 1.19
C THR A 35 -12.72 17.69 1.36
N THR A 36 -12.90 16.82 2.36
CA THR A 36 -14.20 16.22 2.68
C THR A 36 -14.73 16.81 3.98
N TYR A 37 -15.97 17.30 3.98
CA TYR A 37 -16.59 17.91 5.15
C TYR A 37 -18.12 17.76 5.14
N TRP A 38 -18.73 18.02 6.30
CA TRP A 38 -20.19 18.08 6.42
C TRP A 38 -20.69 19.50 6.17
N GLU A 39 -21.66 19.65 5.28
CA GLU A 39 -22.35 20.91 5.00
C GLU A 39 -23.84 20.79 5.34
N SER A 40 -24.49 21.89 5.71
CA SER A 40 -25.94 21.88 5.95
C SER A 40 -26.67 21.95 4.61
N ASP A 41 -27.66 21.08 4.38
CA ASP A 41 -28.49 21.13 3.18
C ASP A 41 -29.41 22.37 3.23
N PRO A 42 -29.30 23.35 2.31
CA PRO A 42 -30.16 24.54 2.31
C PRO A 42 -31.65 24.22 2.18
N GLY A 43 -32.00 23.03 1.69
CA GLY A 43 -33.39 22.56 1.49
C GLY A 43 -33.90 21.59 2.56
N ASN A 44 -33.08 21.15 3.53
CA ASN A 44 -33.45 20.13 4.52
C ASN A 44 -32.68 20.29 5.85
N SER A 45 -33.19 19.77 6.96
CA SER A 45 -32.45 19.74 8.24
C SER A 45 -31.33 18.69 8.29
N ARG A 46 -31.00 18.05 7.16
CA ARG A 46 -29.95 17.01 7.06
C ARG A 46 -28.62 17.62 6.64
N ARG A 47 -27.52 16.95 6.98
CA ARG A 47 -26.17 17.30 6.54
C ARG A 47 -25.81 16.51 5.29
N LEU A 48 -25.14 17.17 4.34
CA LEU A 48 -24.54 16.56 3.16
C LEU A 48 -23.07 16.31 3.42
N LEU A 49 -22.57 15.17 2.96
CA LEU A 49 -21.14 14.92 2.87
C LEU A 49 -20.66 15.51 1.55
N VAL A 50 -19.78 16.50 1.63
CA VAL A 50 -19.26 17.22 0.48
C VAL A 50 -17.78 16.88 0.30
N HIS A 51 -17.38 16.58 -0.93
CA HIS A 51 -15.98 16.43 -1.31
C HIS A 51 -15.62 17.41 -2.42
N GLU A 52 -14.69 18.33 -2.13
CA GLU A 52 -14.21 19.33 -3.07
C GLU A 52 -12.79 19.03 -3.54
N ARG A 53 -12.53 19.21 -4.83
CA ARG A 53 -11.25 18.88 -5.46
C ARG A 53 -10.90 19.87 -6.56
N ALA A 54 -9.63 19.91 -6.97
CA ALA A 54 -9.17 20.85 -8.00
C ALA A 54 -9.80 20.57 -9.38
N SER A 55 -9.88 19.29 -9.76
CA SER A 55 -10.42 18.82 -11.06
C SER A 55 -11.94 18.59 -11.02
N ASP A 56 -12.67 18.98 -12.07
CA ASP A 56 -14.10 18.69 -12.28
C ASP A 56 -14.34 17.40 -13.10
N GLU A 57 -13.27 16.66 -13.41
CA GLU A 57 -13.37 15.38 -14.11
C GLU A 57 -14.13 14.31 -13.30
N SER A 58 -14.61 13.29 -14.02
CA SER A 58 -15.29 12.15 -13.41
C SER A 58 -14.29 11.26 -12.67
N GLY A 59 -14.70 10.73 -11.51
CA GLY A 59 -13.83 9.88 -10.70
C GLY A 59 -14.62 9.00 -9.73
N ALA A 60 -13.94 8.00 -9.17
CA ALA A 60 -14.52 7.13 -8.15
C ALA A 60 -14.23 7.69 -6.76
N PHE A 61 -15.28 8.04 -6.01
CA PHE A 61 -15.13 8.48 -4.63
C PHE A 61 -14.88 7.28 -3.72
N THR A 62 -13.82 7.34 -2.92
CA THR A 62 -13.39 6.29 -2.01
C THR A 62 -13.45 6.80 -0.58
N ILE A 63 -14.06 6.02 0.31
CA ILE A 63 -14.21 6.34 1.73
C ILE A 63 -14.16 5.05 2.57
N PRO A 64 -13.56 5.06 3.78
CA PRO A 64 -13.66 3.95 4.71
C PRO A 64 -15.10 3.70 5.16
N TRP A 65 -15.44 2.42 5.30
CA TRP A 65 -16.74 1.92 5.69
C TRP A 65 -16.58 0.84 6.75
N ILE A 66 -17.26 0.99 7.89
CA ILE A 66 -17.32 0.01 8.97
C ILE A 66 -18.28 -1.10 8.54
N CYS A 67 -17.77 -2.33 8.47
CA CYS A 67 -18.55 -3.51 8.17
C CYS A 67 -19.30 -4.00 9.43
N SER A 68 -20.28 -4.88 9.24
CA SER A 68 -21.08 -5.44 10.34
C SER A 68 -20.27 -6.22 11.39
N ASP A 69 -19.07 -6.71 11.04
CA ASP A 69 -18.15 -7.41 11.94
C ASP A 69 -17.25 -6.47 12.77
N GLY A 70 -17.40 -5.14 12.61
CA GLY A 70 -16.61 -4.12 13.29
C GLY A 70 -15.25 -3.81 12.65
N THR A 71 -14.90 -4.50 11.57
CA THR A 71 -13.75 -4.13 10.73
C THR A 71 -14.10 -2.95 9.83
N TRP A 72 -13.11 -2.32 9.21
CA TRP A 72 -13.34 -1.27 8.23
C TRP A 72 -12.56 -1.54 6.94
N THR A 73 -13.14 -1.14 5.81
CA THR A 73 -12.55 -1.26 4.47
C THR A 73 -12.84 0.01 3.68
N ALA A 74 -11.92 0.42 2.82
CA ALA A 74 -12.16 1.48 1.86
C ALA A 74 -13.05 0.96 0.72
N LEU A 75 -14.27 1.50 0.65
CA LEU A 75 -15.20 1.25 -0.44
C LEU A 75 -15.13 2.41 -1.42
N ALA A 76 -15.17 2.08 -2.71
CA ALA A 76 -15.22 3.06 -3.78
C ALA A 76 -16.53 2.97 -4.55
N THR A 77 -17.06 4.13 -4.96
CA THR A 77 -18.18 4.22 -5.92
C THR A 77 -17.75 3.73 -7.30
N THR A 78 -18.69 3.64 -8.24
CA THR A 78 -18.33 3.70 -9.67
C THR A 78 -17.86 5.11 -10.04
N PHE A 79 -17.33 5.31 -11.25
CA PHE A 79 -17.00 6.65 -11.74
C PHE A 79 -18.26 7.53 -11.76
N LEU A 80 -18.24 8.59 -10.96
CA LEU A 80 -19.30 9.59 -10.91
C LEU A 80 -18.88 10.80 -11.72
N ARG A 81 -19.82 11.34 -12.49
CA ARG A 81 -19.72 12.69 -13.06
C ARG A 81 -20.29 13.69 -12.08
N GLU A 82 -20.00 14.97 -12.27
CA GLU A 82 -20.70 16.01 -11.51
C GLU A 82 -22.21 15.97 -11.79
N ALA A 83 -22.98 16.13 -10.73
CA ALA A 83 -24.43 16.14 -10.77
C ALA A 83 -24.95 17.42 -10.15
N SER A 84 -26.14 17.85 -10.60
CA SER A 84 -26.83 19.02 -10.06
C SER A 84 -27.47 18.79 -8.68
N GLY A 85 -27.33 17.61 -8.11
CA GLY A 85 -27.89 17.25 -6.81
C GLY A 85 -27.14 16.08 -6.18
N PRO A 86 -27.37 15.81 -4.89
CA PRO A 86 -26.56 14.89 -4.14
C PRO A 86 -26.83 13.43 -4.51
N PHE A 87 -25.77 12.63 -4.54
CA PHE A 87 -25.84 11.17 -4.67
C PHE A 87 -26.27 10.53 -3.35
N SER A 88 -26.81 9.32 -3.38
CA SER A 88 -26.90 8.50 -2.15
C SER A 88 -25.58 7.74 -1.99
N LEU A 89 -24.86 8.00 -0.90
CA LEU A 89 -23.55 7.38 -0.67
C LEU A 89 -23.65 5.86 -0.68
N GLU A 90 -24.58 5.30 0.11
CA GLU A 90 -24.75 3.86 0.27
C GLU A 90 -25.11 3.18 -1.06
N ARG A 91 -25.97 3.82 -1.87
CA ARG A 91 -26.33 3.31 -3.19
C ARG A 91 -25.12 3.26 -4.13
N GLU A 92 -24.30 4.31 -4.14
CA GLU A 92 -23.14 4.40 -5.03
C GLU A 92 -22.00 3.47 -4.57
N LEU A 93 -21.80 3.30 -3.26
CA LEU A 93 -20.87 2.32 -2.70
C LEU A 93 -21.33 0.89 -3.01
N ALA A 94 -22.62 0.57 -2.83
CA ALA A 94 -23.20 -0.71 -3.20
C ALA A 94 -22.97 -1.03 -4.68
N ARG A 95 -23.21 -0.06 -5.57
CA ARG A 95 -22.97 -0.20 -7.01
C ARG A 95 -21.51 -0.49 -7.32
N GLY A 96 -20.59 0.25 -6.68
CA GLY A 96 -19.15 0.08 -6.88
C GLY A 96 -18.65 -1.29 -6.42
N THR A 97 -19.07 -1.75 -5.23
CA THR A 97 -18.67 -3.06 -4.69
C THR A 97 -19.22 -4.22 -5.51
N LEU A 98 -20.47 -4.14 -5.97
CA LEU A 98 -21.05 -5.12 -6.89
C LEU A 98 -20.33 -5.15 -8.24
N TYR A 99 -20.01 -3.98 -8.80
CA TYR A 99 -19.28 -3.89 -10.05
C TYR A 99 -17.91 -4.59 -9.95
N ARG A 100 -17.15 -4.33 -8.88
CA ARG A 100 -15.87 -5.00 -8.63
C ARG A 100 -16.03 -6.51 -8.45
N SER A 101 -17.02 -6.95 -7.67
CA SER A 101 -17.31 -8.37 -7.46
C SER A 101 -17.62 -9.09 -8.78
N ARG A 102 -18.44 -8.48 -9.65
CA ARG A 102 -18.73 -9.02 -10.99
C ARG A 102 -17.48 -9.08 -11.87
N GLN A 103 -16.62 -8.07 -11.79
CA GLN A 103 -15.38 -8.05 -12.56
C GLN A 103 -14.43 -9.17 -12.13
N THR A 104 -14.27 -9.40 -10.82
CA THR A 104 -13.45 -10.50 -10.29
C THR A 104 -14.04 -11.87 -10.65
N ALA A 105 -15.36 -12.05 -10.53
CA ALA A 105 -16.05 -13.26 -10.94
C ALA A 105 -15.85 -13.56 -12.44
N TYR A 106 -15.97 -12.54 -13.29
CA TYR A 106 -15.69 -12.67 -14.73
C TYR A 106 -14.23 -13.05 -15.00
N LEU A 107 -13.26 -12.43 -14.32
CA LEU A 107 -11.85 -12.77 -14.48
C LEU A 107 -11.55 -14.23 -14.11
N LEU A 108 -12.15 -14.74 -13.04
CA LEU A 108 -12.06 -16.14 -12.66
C LEU A 108 -12.69 -17.04 -13.72
N ASP A 109 -13.94 -16.78 -14.10
CA ASP A 109 -14.69 -17.58 -15.09
C ASP A 109 -13.96 -17.72 -16.44
N GLN A 110 -13.28 -16.66 -16.88
CA GLN A 110 -12.52 -16.70 -18.10
C GLN A 110 -11.23 -17.54 -18.04
N HIS A 111 -10.69 -17.78 -16.85
CA HIS A 111 -9.30 -18.21 -16.68
C HIS A 111 -9.13 -19.44 -15.78
N THR A 112 -10.21 -19.90 -15.14
CA THR A 112 -10.28 -21.11 -14.30
C THR A 112 -11.47 -21.98 -14.75
N ASP A 113 -11.83 -22.99 -13.97
CA ASP A 113 -13.02 -23.84 -14.23
C ASP A 113 -14.36 -23.16 -13.88
N GLY A 114 -14.37 -21.84 -13.66
CA GLY A 114 -15.55 -21.08 -13.28
C GLY A 114 -15.53 -20.61 -11.82
N VAL A 115 -16.50 -19.76 -11.48
CA VAL A 115 -16.77 -19.35 -10.09
C VAL A 115 -17.52 -20.47 -9.36
N ALA A 116 -17.13 -20.75 -8.11
CA ALA A 116 -17.81 -21.76 -7.30
C ALA A 116 -19.33 -21.48 -7.20
N PRO A 117 -20.21 -22.48 -7.35
CA PRO A 117 -21.66 -22.24 -7.45
C PRO A 117 -22.28 -21.49 -6.27
N HIS A 118 -21.74 -21.67 -5.06
CA HIS A 118 -22.22 -20.96 -3.87
C HIS A 118 -21.88 -19.46 -3.91
N ILE A 119 -20.67 -19.10 -4.36
CA ILE A 119 -20.24 -17.71 -4.54
C ILE A 119 -21.06 -17.04 -5.66
N GLN A 120 -21.29 -17.76 -6.76
CA GLN A 120 -22.12 -17.26 -7.85
C GLN A 120 -23.57 -17.00 -7.39
N ALA A 121 -24.15 -17.91 -6.61
CA ALA A 121 -25.49 -17.73 -6.06
C ALA A 121 -25.59 -16.50 -5.12
N GLN A 122 -24.58 -16.28 -4.27
CA GLN A 122 -24.51 -15.08 -3.41
C GLN A 122 -24.35 -13.80 -4.23
N LEU A 123 -23.55 -13.82 -5.31
CA LEU A 123 -23.42 -12.68 -6.23
C LEU A 123 -24.76 -12.35 -6.90
N ASP A 124 -25.47 -13.37 -7.39
CA ASP A 124 -26.79 -13.21 -8.02
C ASP A 124 -27.82 -12.68 -7.03
N GLU A 125 -27.79 -13.14 -5.78
CA GLU A 125 -28.61 -12.61 -4.69
C GLU A 125 -28.32 -11.12 -4.44
N ALA A 126 -27.03 -10.74 -4.35
CA ALA A 126 -26.63 -9.36 -4.13
C ALA A 126 -27.09 -8.43 -5.27
N ILE A 127 -27.01 -8.90 -6.51
CA ILE A 127 -27.52 -8.19 -7.69
C ILE A 127 -29.05 -8.03 -7.59
N ALA A 128 -29.78 -9.10 -7.24
CA ALA A 128 -31.24 -9.06 -7.13
C ALA A 128 -31.72 -8.08 -6.03
N GLN A 129 -31.07 -8.10 -4.87
CA GLN A 129 -31.35 -7.15 -3.79
C GLN A 129 -31.05 -5.71 -4.22
N PHE A 130 -29.97 -5.47 -4.95
CA PHE A 130 -29.64 -4.14 -5.47
C PHE A 130 -30.65 -3.63 -6.50
N VAL A 131 -31.12 -4.50 -7.41
CA VAL A 131 -32.18 -4.14 -8.38
C VAL A 131 -33.47 -3.75 -7.65
N THR A 132 -33.82 -4.47 -6.59
CA THR A 132 -34.99 -4.16 -5.76
C THR A 132 -34.80 -2.85 -5.00
N HIS A 133 -33.60 -2.59 -4.47
CA HIS A 133 -33.25 -1.29 -3.87
C HIS A 133 -33.43 -0.13 -4.86
N LEU A 134 -32.96 -0.27 -6.10
CA LEU A 134 -33.09 0.77 -7.12
C LEU A 134 -34.55 1.08 -7.46
N ALA A 135 -35.44 0.08 -7.39
CA ALA A 135 -36.87 0.26 -7.62
C ALA A 135 -37.60 0.96 -6.44
N ASN A 136 -37.20 0.65 -5.20
CA ASN A 136 -37.92 1.07 -3.99
C ASN A 136 -37.32 2.31 -3.29
N GLY A 137 -36.02 2.58 -3.49
CA GLY A 137 -35.32 3.75 -2.94
C GLY A 137 -34.97 3.70 -1.45
N ASP A 138 -35.04 2.55 -0.77
CA ASP A 138 -34.79 2.40 0.67
C ASP A 138 -33.29 2.31 1.03
N SER A 139 -32.75 3.28 1.76
CA SER A 139 -31.32 3.29 2.18
C SER A 139 -30.88 2.08 2.99
N HIS A 140 -31.75 1.50 3.84
CA HIS A 140 -31.35 0.34 4.66
C HIS A 140 -31.04 -0.88 3.80
N SER A 141 -31.73 -1.03 2.66
CA SER A 141 -31.46 -2.13 1.74
C SER A 141 -30.12 -1.95 1.01
N ALA A 142 -29.61 -0.72 0.86
CA ALA A 142 -28.29 -0.49 0.25
C ALA A 142 -27.15 -0.98 1.15
N VAL A 143 -27.26 -0.78 2.48
CA VAL A 143 -26.28 -1.31 3.44
C VAL A 143 -26.23 -2.84 3.39
N GLY A 144 -27.39 -3.51 3.36
CA GLY A 144 -27.46 -4.97 3.21
C GLY A 144 -26.80 -5.47 1.92
N VAL A 145 -26.97 -4.73 0.81
CA VAL A 145 -26.28 -5.03 -0.46
C VAL A 145 -24.77 -4.85 -0.33
N ILE A 146 -24.29 -3.79 0.32
CA ILE A 146 -22.85 -3.58 0.56
C ILE A 146 -22.25 -4.77 1.31
N GLU A 147 -22.89 -5.18 2.41
CA GLU A 147 -22.41 -6.29 3.25
C GLU A 147 -22.38 -7.63 2.51
N LEU A 148 -23.42 -7.93 1.72
CA LEU A 148 -23.44 -9.15 0.91
C LEU A 148 -22.40 -9.09 -0.22
N ALA A 149 -22.29 -7.97 -0.93
CA ALA A 149 -21.31 -7.80 -2.00
C ALA A 149 -19.87 -7.86 -1.47
N TYR A 150 -19.59 -7.27 -0.31
CA TYR A 150 -18.27 -7.33 0.32
C TYR A 150 -17.87 -8.76 0.71
N ARG A 151 -18.79 -9.55 1.28
CA ARG A 151 -18.54 -10.98 1.56
C ARG A 151 -18.23 -11.75 0.28
N VAL A 152 -19.05 -11.58 -0.76
CA VAL A 152 -18.81 -12.20 -2.07
C VAL A 152 -17.44 -11.80 -2.62
N GLN A 153 -17.06 -10.53 -2.46
CA GLN A 153 -15.77 -10.03 -2.92
C GLN A 153 -14.59 -10.72 -2.20
N ASN A 154 -14.69 -10.93 -0.89
CA ASN A 154 -13.69 -11.65 -0.10
C ASN A 154 -13.60 -13.13 -0.51
N ASP A 155 -14.73 -13.80 -0.74
CA ASP A 155 -14.77 -15.19 -1.20
C ASP A 155 -14.14 -15.32 -2.60
N LEU A 156 -14.44 -14.39 -3.51
CA LEU A 156 -13.84 -14.32 -4.84
C LEU A 156 -12.32 -14.07 -4.78
N ALA A 157 -11.85 -13.19 -3.89
CA ALA A 157 -10.42 -12.95 -3.68
C ALA A 157 -9.70 -14.20 -3.16
N ALA A 158 -10.32 -14.92 -2.21
CA ALA A 158 -9.81 -16.19 -1.70
C ALA A 158 -9.71 -17.25 -2.80
N GLU A 159 -10.69 -17.36 -3.70
CA GLU A 159 -10.58 -18.25 -4.86
C GLU A 159 -9.48 -17.80 -5.84
N LEU A 160 -9.39 -16.50 -6.16
CA LEU A 160 -8.36 -15.96 -7.05
C LEU A 160 -6.94 -16.21 -6.54
N SER A 161 -6.73 -16.19 -5.22
CA SER A 161 -5.43 -16.47 -4.59
C SER A 161 -4.91 -17.89 -4.88
N LYS A 162 -5.80 -18.84 -5.19
CA LYS A 162 -5.44 -20.22 -5.57
C LYS A 162 -4.94 -20.33 -7.01
N HIS A 163 -5.11 -19.26 -7.79
CA HIS A 163 -4.82 -19.20 -9.21
C HIS A 163 -3.82 -18.09 -9.56
N PRO A 164 -2.58 -18.14 -9.03
CA PRO A 164 -1.57 -17.11 -9.28
C PRO A 164 -1.25 -16.94 -10.77
N GLU A 165 -1.44 -17.97 -11.60
CA GLU A 165 -1.32 -17.91 -13.06
C GLU A 165 -2.30 -16.92 -13.72
N VAL A 166 -3.44 -16.64 -13.08
CA VAL A 166 -4.41 -15.65 -13.55
C VAL A 166 -3.88 -14.23 -13.34
N LEU A 167 -3.20 -14.00 -12.22
CA LEU A 167 -2.61 -12.71 -11.84
C LEU A 167 -1.31 -12.43 -12.60
N CYS A 168 -0.46 -13.45 -12.82
CA CYS A 168 0.89 -13.30 -13.35
C CYS A 168 0.98 -13.41 -14.90
N ARG A 169 -0.12 -13.18 -15.64
CA ARG A 169 -0.25 -13.44 -17.08
C ARG A 169 0.74 -12.76 -18.03
N ARG A 170 1.62 -11.88 -17.55
CA ARG A 170 2.51 -11.09 -18.42
C ARG A 170 3.93 -11.65 -18.60
N GLU A 171 4.37 -12.66 -17.86
CA GLU A 171 5.66 -13.31 -18.14
C GLU A 171 5.61 -14.85 -18.00
N PRO A 172 6.04 -15.61 -19.03
CA PRO A 172 6.14 -17.07 -18.97
C PRO A 172 7.33 -17.57 -18.15
N SER A 173 8.25 -16.68 -17.73
CA SER A 173 9.24 -17.01 -16.71
C SER A 173 8.56 -17.04 -15.36
N ARG A 174 8.19 -18.24 -14.92
CA ARG A 174 8.01 -18.52 -13.49
C ARG A 174 9.33 -18.20 -12.80
N GLY A 175 9.50 -16.94 -12.38
CA GLY A 175 10.50 -16.59 -11.38
C GLY A 175 10.26 -17.47 -10.16
N GLU A 176 11.33 -17.91 -9.53
CA GLU A 176 11.23 -18.66 -8.29
C GLU A 176 10.52 -17.78 -7.25
N MET A 177 9.39 -18.24 -6.71
CA MET A 177 8.68 -17.53 -5.65
C MET A 177 9.48 -17.66 -4.36
N TRP A 178 9.86 -16.53 -3.76
CA TRP A 178 10.58 -16.51 -2.49
C TRP A 178 9.60 -16.31 -1.34
N ARG A 179 9.63 -17.21 -0.37
CA ARG A 179 8.91 -17.03 0.90
C ARG A 179 9.87 -16.34 1.85
N VAL A 180 9.72 -15.02 1.93
CA VAL A 180 10.60 -14.15 2.72
C VAL A 180 10.03 -13.99 4.12
N GLY A 181 10.83 -14.34 5.13
CA GLY A 181 10.54 -14.08 6.54
C GLY A 181 11.55 -13.10 7.12
N GLN A 182 11.10 -12.19 7.98
CA GLN A 182 11.96 -11.23 8.67
C GLN A 182 12.06 -11.58 10.15
N VAL A 183 13.28 -11.47 10.70
CA VAL A 183 13.53 -11.63 12.13
C VAL A 183 14.28 -10.42 12.64
N HIS A 184 13.76 -9.77 13.68
CA HIS A 184 14.35 -8.54 14.21
C HIS A 184 15.44 -8.82 15.25
N GLU A 185 15.10 -9.57 16.31
CA GLU A 185 16.02 -9.77 17.45
C GLU A 185 16.36 -11.22 17.74
N ARG A 186 15.34 -12.07 17.96
CA ARG A 186 15.51 -13.49 18.28
C ARG A 186 14.20 -14.24 18.10
N PHE A 187 14.30 -15.55 17.92
CA PHE A 187 13.15 -16.43 18.07
C PHE A 187 12.75 -16.54 19.54
N ALA A 188 11.43 -16.52 19.82
CA ALA A 188 10.91 -16.69 21.17
C ALA A 188 11.16 -18.10 21.73
N SER A 189 11.26 -19.10 20.86
CA SER A 189 11.51 -20.50 21.22
C SER A 189 12.08 -21.28 20.03
N SER A 190 12.65 -22.46 20.28
CA SER A 190 13.07 -23.39 19.22
C SER A 190 11.90 -23.86 18.35
N SER A 191 10.66 -23.86 18.88
CA SER A 191 9.47 -24.15 18.08
C SER A 191 9.16 -23.03 17.09
N SER A 192 9.38 -21.78 17.47
CA SER A 192 9.19 -20.62 16.57
C SER A 192 10.24 -20.61 15.46
N GLU A 193 11.48 -20.96 15.80
CA GLU A 193 12.56 -21.14 14.82
C GLU A 193 12.25 -22.26 13.82
N ALA A 194 11.81 -23.43 14.31
CA ALA A 194 11.40 -24.53 13.45
C ALA A 194 10.21 -24.16 12.54
N ALA A 195 9.22 -23.44 13.08
CA ALA A 195 8.09 -22.94 12.30
C ALA A 195 8.56 -21.96 11.21
N PHE A 196 9.48 -21.05 11.53
CA PHE A 196 10.06 -20.13 10.55
C PHE A 196 10.73 -20.87 9.40
N LEU A 197 11.60 -21.85 9.71
CA LEU A 197 12.31 -22.65 8.70
C LEU A 197 11.39 -23.49 7.82
N ASN A 198 10.22 -23.89 8.33
CA ASN A 198 9.22 -24.60 7.53
C ASN A 198 8.44 -23.65 6.59
N CYS A 199 8.22 -22.41 7.02
CA CYS A 199 7.42 -21.42 6.28
C CYS A 199 8.23 -20.64 5.25
N PHE A 200 9.50 -20.35 5.51
CA PHE A 200 10.32 -19.42 4.74
C PHE A 200 11.58 -20.08 4.18
N ASP A 201 11.93 -19.70 2.94
CA ASP A 201 13.17 -20.11 2.26
C ASP A 201 14.16 -18.96 2.09
N THR A 202 13.75 -17.76 2.48
CA THR A 202 14.52 -16.53 2.35
C THR A 202 14.40 -15.72 3.64
N LEU A 203 15.53 -15.23 4.13
CA LEU A 203 15.63 -14.37 5.32
C LEU A 203 15.80 -12.91 4.87
N ALA A 204 14.86 -12.05 5.25
CA ALA A 204 15.04 -10.61 5.21
C ALA A 204 15.75 -10.15 6.49
N VAL A 205 16.85 -9.42 6.33
CA VAL A 205 17.61 -8.83 7.42
C VAL A 205 17.52 -7.32 7.32
N ASP A 206 16.87 -6.74 8.33
CA ASP A 206 16.65 -5.30 8.45
C ASP A 206 17.96 -4.56 8.70
N VAL A 207 18.33 -3.63 7.82
CA VAL A 207 19.53 -2.79 7.95
C VAL A 207 19.14 -1.45 8.56
N ARG A 208 19.18 -1.36 9.88
CA ARG A 208 18.92 -0.12 10.61
C ARG A 208 20.20 0.71 10.70
N TRP A 209 20.24 1.84 9.99
CA TRP A 209 21.42 2.70 9.98
C TRP A 209 21.81 3.16 11.40
N SER A 210 20.84 3.48 12.25
CA SER A 210 21.00 3.83 13.67
C SER A 210 21.77 2.79 14.49
N GLU A 211 21.56 1.49 14.21
CA GLU A 211 22.23 0.39 14.92
C GLU A 211 23.58 0.05 14.29
N VAL A 212 23.71 0.23 12.97
CA VAL A 212 24.94 -0.09 12.24
C VAL A 212 25.98 1.01 12.38
N GLU A 213 25.58 2.28 12.46
CA GLU A 213 26.46 3.44 12.65
C GLU A 213 25.90 4.34 13.76
N PRO A 214 25.93 3.89 15.04
CA PRO A 214 25.36 4.65 16.16
C PRO A 214 26.08 5.98 16.42
N GLU A 215 27.35 6.09 16.02
CA GLU A 215 28.15 7.32 16.02
C GLU A 215 28.82 7.49 14.65
N ASP A 216 29.04 8.73 14.20
CA ASP A 216 29.66 9.05 12.90
C ASP A 216 31.00 8.30 12.71
N GLY A 217 31.03 7.38 11.73
CA GLY A 217 32.19 6.57 11.38
C GLY A 217 32.46 5.37 12.29
N ARG A 218 31.68 5.16 13.35
CA ARG A 218 31.78 3.97 14.21
C ARG A 218 30.75 2.94 13.78
N PHE A 219 31.21 1.86 13.16
CA PHE A 219 30.33 0.80 12.67
C PHE A 219 30.23 -0.39 13.61
N GLU A 220 29.00 -0.85 13.85
CA GLU A 220 28.67 -2.04 14.63
C GLU A 220 27.97 -3.08 13.75
N TRP A 221 28.65 -4.20 13.51
CA TRP A 221 28.21 -5.22 12.53
C TRP A 221 27.61 -6.47 13.17
N GLU A 222 27.70 -6.61 14.50
CA GLU A 222 27.44 -7.87 15.21
C GLU A 222 26.06 -8.46 14.91
N ARG A 223 25.01 -7.63 14.90
CA ARG A 223 23.64 -8.09 14.62
C ARG A 223 23.48 -8.58 13.18
N LEU A 224 24.01 -7.84 12.21
CA LEU A 224 23.91 -8.20 10.80
C LEU A 224 24.73 -9.47 10.51
N ASP A 225 25.96 -9.54 11.03
CA ASP A 225 26.82 -10.72 10.90
C ASP A 225 26.13 -11.96 11.49
N HIS A 226 25.52 -11.82 12.68
CA HIS A 226 24.78 -12.91 13.33
C HIS A 226 23.67 -13.47 12.44
N TRP A 227 22.82 -12.61 11.89
CA TRP A 227 21.67 -13.05 11.08
C TRP A 227 22.08 -13.58 9.71
N LEU A 228 23.07 -12.97 9.06
CA LEU A 228 23.59 -13.48 7.79
C LEU A 228 24.26 -14.85 7.95
N GLU A 229 25.02 -15.05 9.03
CA GLU A 229 25.63 -16.35 9.34
C GLU A 229 24.58 -17.40 9.74
N TRP A 230 23.54 -17.01 10.49
CA TRP A 230 22.41 -17.90 10.79
C TRP A 230 21.67 -18.31 9.51
N GLY A 231 21.34 -17.36 8.62
CA GLY A 231 20.71 -17.65 7.33
C GLY A 231 21.56 -18.59 6.48
N ARG A 232 22.88 -18.35 6.41
CA ARG A 232 23.83 -19.23 5.71
C ARG A 232 23.86 -20.64 6.28
N ARG A 233 23.87 -20.80 7.61
CA ARG A 233 23.86 -22.11 8.29
C ARG A 233 22.61 -22.93 7.94
N HIS A 234 21.48 -22.25 7.78
CA HIS A 234 20.20 -22.86 7.40
C HIS A 234 19.95 -22.89 5.89
N GLN A 235 20.94 -22.51 5.07
CA GLN A 235 20.87 -22.50 3.60
C GLN A 235 19.73 -21.60 3.06
N LEU A 236 19.37 -20.56 3.81
CA LEU A 236 18.41 -19.56 3.37
C LEU A 236 19.10 -18.57 2.44
N ARG A 237 18.35 -18.10 1.44
CA ARG A 237 18.73 -16.86 0.75
C ARG A 237 18.63 -15.71 1.73
N THR A 238 19.46 -14.68 1.56
CA THR A 238 19.40 -13.47 2.39
C THR A 238 19.09 -12.26 1.54
N VAL A 239 18.23 -11.39 2.05
CA VAL A 239 17.90 -10.09 1.47
C VAL A 239 18.19 -9.04 2.52
N LEU A 240 18.94 -8.00 2.18
CA LEU A 240 19.09 -6.83 3.05
C LEU A 240 17.97 -5.84 2.73
N THR A 241 17.25 -5.41 3.77
CA THR A 241 16.08 -4.54 3.65
C THR A 241 16.25 -3.21 4.36
N ASN A 242 15.45 -2.21 3.98
CA ASN A 242 15.43 -0.87 4.59
C ASN A 242 16.78 -0.15 4.64
N LEU A 243 17.67 -0.34 3.66
CA LEU A 243 19.02 0.28 3.69
C LEU A 243 18.96 1.80 3.89
N ILE A 244 18.02 2.47 3.22
CA ILE A 244 17.70 3.87 3.45
C ILE A 244 16.22 4.00 3.77
N ARG A 245 15.93 4.39 5.02
CA ARG A 245 14.59 4.72 5.50
C ARG A 245 14.67 5.94 6.42
N LEU A 246 13.76 6.90 6.26
CA LEU A 246 13.84 8.21 6.90
C LEU A 246 12.97 8.33 8.16
N ASP A 247 12.83 7.26 8.94
CA ASP A 247 12.10 7.29 10.21
C ASP A 247 13.04 7.38 11.42
N ALA A 248 12.46 7.69 12.58
CA ALA A 248 13.20 7.89 13.82
C ALA A 248 13.90 6.63 14.34
N SER A 249 13.47 5.43 13.95
CA SER A 249 14.10 4.18 14.36
C SER A 249 15.28 3.79 13.47
N HIS A 250 15.28 4.22 12.21
CA HIS A 250 16.32 3.89 11.23
C HIS A 250 17.45 4.92 11.19
N ILE A 251 17.15 6.21 11.37
CA ILE A 251 18.17 7.26 11.25
C ILE A 251 18.95 7.40 12.57
N PRO A 252 20.30 7.38 12.53
CA PRO A 252 21.11 7.66 13.71
C PRO A 252 20.83 9.04 14.31
N ASP A 253 20.83 9.12 15.64
CA ASP A 253 20.66 10.37 16.39
C ASP A 253 21.63 11.47 15.95
N TRP A 254 22.87 11.11 15.60
CA TRP A 254 23.87 12.07 15.17
C TRP A 254 23.49 12.73 13.83
N ILE A 255 22.78 12.04 12.93
CA ILE A 255 22.24 12.66 11.70
C ILE A 255 21.05 13.53 12.05
N GLY A 256 20.13 13.05 12.88
CA GLY A 256 18.93 13.81 13.28
C GLY A 256 19.23 15.11 14.03
N ARG A 257 20.39 15.20 14.69
CA ARG A 257 20.86 16.43 15.37
C ARG A 257 21.63 17.39 14.47
N LEU A 258 22.02 16.98 13.26
CA LEU A 258 22.68 17.88 12.35
C LEU A 258 21.64 18.82 11.73
N ASP A 259 21.89 20.13 11.81
CA ASP A 259 21.25 21.09 10.91
C ASP A 259 21.92 21.00 9.51
N ALA A 260 21.90 19.79 8.96
CA ALA A 260 22.58 19.44 7.73
C ALA A 260 21.68 19.73 6.53
N GLN A 261 22.26 20.40 5.53
CA GLN A 261 21.64 20.54 4.22
C GLN A 261 21.52 19.17 3.55
N ALA A 262 20.56 19.04 2.62
CA ALA A 262 20.28 17.78 1.93
C ALA A 262 21.51 17.14 1.28
N ASP A 263 22.44 17.94 0.74
CA ASP A 263 23.66 17.43 0.12
C ASP A 263 24.59 16.70 1.11
N SER A 264 24.65 17.13 2.36
CA SER A 264 25.40 16.42 3.41
C SER A 264 24.75 15.08 3.74
N ILE A 265 23.41 15.03 3.81
CA ILE A 265 22.66 13.79 4.04
C ILE A 265 22.94 12.77 2.93
N TYR A 266 23.00 13.21 1.66
CA TYR A 266 23.36 12.33 0.55
C TYR A 266 24.77 11.76 0.70
N GLN A 267 25.75 12.58 1.13
CA GLN A 267 27.12 12.12 1.34
C GLN A 267 27.20 11.06 2.45
N TYR A 268 26.51 11.28 3.57
CA TYR A 268 26.45 10.31 4.66
C TYR A 268 25.78 9.00 4.21
N ALA A 269 24.66 9.09 3.47
CA ALA A 269 23.98 7.91 2.93
C ALA A 269 24.88 7.11 1.98
N VAL A 270 25.62 7.79 1.09
CA VAL A 270 26.57 7.12 0.18
C VAL A 270 27.68 6.41 0.96
N ARG A 271 28.27 7.06 1.97
CA ARG A 271 29.33 6.46 2.80
C ARG A 271 28.82 5.24 3.56
N PHE A 272 27.62 5.34 4.13
CA PHE A 272 26.95 4.24 4.81
C PHE A 272 26.73 3.05 3.85
N LEU A 273 26.09 3.30 2.71
CA LEU A 273 25.83 2.29 1.70
C LEU A 273 27.11 1.62 1.21
N GLN A 274 28.17 2.39 0.94
CA GLN A 274 29.48 1.84 0.55
C GLN A 274 30.03 0.89 1.61
N SER A 275 29.93 1.25 2.89
CA SER A 275 30.41 0.41 4.01
C SER A 275 29.62 -0.91 4.11
N VAL A 276 28.30 -0.86 3.90
CA VAL A 276 27.45 -2.06 3.86
C VAL A 276 27.75 -2.93 2.64
N ILE A 277 27.90 -2.33 1.45
CA ILE A 277 28.23 -3.03 0.19
C ILE A 277 29.59 -3.70 0.27
N ASP A 278 30.61 -2.99 0.74
CA ASP A 278 31.99 -3.50 0.84
C ASP A 278 32.06 -4.73 1.78
N ARG A 279 31.16 -4.82 2.76
CA ARG A 279 31.09 -5.95 3.70
C ARG A 279 30.22 -7.11 3.22
N TYR A 280 29.06 -6.84 2.62
CA TYR A 280 28.03 -7.86 2.36
C TYR A 280 27.71 -8.10 0.88
N GLY A 281 28.34 -7.36 -0.04
CA GLY A 281 28.06 -7.37 -1.49
C GLY A 281 28.00 -8.75 -2.14
N ASP A 282 28.86 -9.67 -1.69
CA ASP A 282 28.97 -11.01 -2.27
C ASP A 282 28.07 -12.06 -1.61
N VAL A 283 27.58 -11.79 -0.40
CA VAL A 283 26.87 -12.78 0.44
C VAL A 283 25.36 -12.73 0.22
N VAL A 284 24.83 -11.56 -0.12
CA VAL A 284 23.38 -11.28 -0.12
C VAL A 284 22.76 -11.52 -1.50
N ALA A 285 21.61 -12.19 -1.54
CA ALA A 285 20.91 -12.55 -2.78
C ALA A 285 20.22 -11.36 -3.46
N ALA A 286 19.60 -10.45 -2.70
CA ALA A 286 18.94 -9.24 -3.21
C ALA A 286 19.03 -8.07 -2.21
N TRP A 287 18.83 -6.85 -2.72
CA TRP A 287 19.03 -5.62 -1.96
C TRP A 287 17.81 -4.72 -2.09
N GLU A 288 17.13 -4.41 -1.00
CA GLU A 288 16.09 -3.38 -0.97
C GLU A 288 16.70 -2.06 -0.50
N CYS A 289 16.98 -1.22 -1.48
CA CYS A 289 17.83 -0.04 -1.35
C CYS A 289 17.19 1.06 -0.50
N ALA A 290 15.89 1.25 -0.66
CA ALA A 290 15.16 2.31 -0.01
C ALA A 290 13.74 1.85 0.32
N ALA A 291 13.23 2.31 1.45
CA ALA A 291 11.88 2.03 1.91
C ALA A 291 11.20 3.31 2.40
N GLY A 292 9.91 3.46 2.07
CA GLY A 292 9.07 4.55 2.58
C GLY A 292 9.48 5.96 2.14
N LEU A 293 10.37 6.11 1.15
CA LEU A 293 10.83 7.44 0.70
C LEU A 293 9.73 8.28 0.02
N ASN A 294 8.62 7.65 -0.36
CA ASN A 294 7.41 8.33 -0.83
C ASN A 294 6.71 9.11 0.32
N LEU A 295 6.95 8.75 1.58
CA LEU A 295 6.41 9.43 2.76
C LEU A 295 7.39 10.46 3.35
N PRO A 296 6.89 11.56 3.94
CA PRO A 296 7.75 12.49 4.68
C PRO A 296 8.46 11.76 5.82
N GLY A 297 9.78 11.95 5.92
CA GLY A 297 10.60 11.42 7.00
C GLY A 297 10.95 12.47 8.05
N ILE A 298 11.78 12.08 9.02
CA ILE A 298 12.20 12.98 10.12
C ILE A 298 13.20 14.06 9.67
N LEU A 299 13.87 13.87 8.53
CA LEU A 299 14.93 14.77 8.04
C LEU A 299 14.41 16.00 7.27
N SER A 300 13.12 16.32 7.38
CA SER A 300 12.47 17.48 6.71
C SER A 300 12.80 17.62 5.22
N LEU A 301 13.09 16.51 4.55
CA LEU A 301 13.43 16.50 3.12
C LEU A 301 12.18 16.66 2.26
N GLY A 302 12.22 17.64 1.35
CA GLY A 302 11.20 17.81 0.33
C GLY A 302 11.11 16.61 -0.61
N MET A 303 10.03 16.51 -1.39
CA MET A 303 9.81 15.37 -2.29
C MET A 303 10.97 15.20 -3.30
N GLU A 304 11.39 16.28 -3.96
CA GLU A 304 12.52 16.24 -4.91
C GLU A 304 13.82 15.76 -4.24
N GLN A 305 14.04 16.15 -2.99
CA GLN A 305 15.22 15.74 -2.22
C GLN A 305 15.16 14.25 -1.85
N ARG A 306 13.99 13.74 -1.48
CA ARG A 306 13.77 12.30 -1.23
C ARG A 306 13.93 11.47 -2.50
N LEU A 307 13.43 11.96 -3.64
CA LEU A 307 13.66 11.32 -4.93
C LEU A 307 15.15 11.30 -5.30
N LYS A 308 15.86 12.43 -5.14
CA LYS A 308 17.31 12.51 -5.35
C LYS A 308 18.06 11.54 -4.44
N LEU A 309 17.67 11.42 -3.16
CA LEU A 309 18.25 10.44 -2.24
C LEU A 309 18.06 9.00 -2.73
N ALA A 310 16.85 8.64 -3.17
CA ALA A 310 16.56 7.33 -3.73
C ALA A 310 17.43 7.03 -4.95
N ILE A 311 17.55 8.00 -5.86
CA ILE A 311 18.39 7.88 -7.07
C ILE A 311 19.86 7.67 -6.70
N VAL A 312 20.40 8.49 -5.79
CA VAL A 312 21.79 8.39 -5.33
C VAL A 312 22.06 7.05 -4.67
N ALA A 313 21.13 6.57 -3.83
CA ALA A 313 21.26 5.29 -3.16
C ALA A 313 21.26 4.12 -4.16
N LEU A 314 20.31 4.11 -5.11
CA LEU A 314 20.20 3.08 -6.14
C LEU A 314 21.43 3.06 -7.05
N ASP A 315 21.86 4.21 -7.55
CA ASP A 315 23.04 4.34 -8.41
C ASP A 315 24.32 3.88 -7.68
N THR A 316 24.45 4.19 -6.39
CA THR A 316 25.59 3.73 -5.56
C THR A 316 25.67 2.21 -5.49
N ILE A 317 24.54 1.54 -5.25
CA ILE A 317 24.52 0.07 -5.19
C ILE A 317 24.68 -0.52 -6.60
N HIS A 318 23.98 0.00 -7.60
CA HIS A 318 24.00 -0.55 -8.97
C HIS A 318 25.39 -0.51 -9.60
N ARG A 319 26.16 0.57 -9.40
CA ARG A 319 27.55 0.67 -9.91
C ARG A 319 28.48 -0.37 -9.31
N ARG A 320 28.31 -0.72 -8.04
CA ARG A 320 29.14 -1.70 -7.33
C ARG A 320 28.66 -3.14 -7.57
N LEU A 321 27.35 -3.33 -7.69
CA LEU A 321 26.69 -4.63 -7.79
C LEU A 321 25.71 -4.70 -8.98
N PRO A 322 26.19 -4.59 -10.24
CA PRO A 322 25.32 -4.41 -11.42
C PRO A 322 24.42 -5.63 -11.74
N HIS A 323 24.78 -6.80 -11.22
CA HIS A 323 24.06 -8.06 -11.46
C HIS A 323 23.15 -8.48 -10.30
N ARG A 324 23.17 -7.76 -9.17
CA ARG A 324 22.33 -8.09 -8.02
C ARG A 324 20.93 -7.46 -8.19
N PRO A 325 19.85 -8.18 -7.87
CA PRO A 325 18.51 -7.60 -7.88
C PRO A 325 18.39 -6.44 -6.89
N LEU A 326 17.92 -5.29 -7.38
CA LEU A 326 17.64 -4.10 -6.58
C LEU A 326 16.14 -3.88 -6.46
N LEU A 327 15.68 -3.71 -5.23
CA LEU A 327 14.28 -3.48 -4.87
C LEU A 327 14.13 -2.09 -4.24
N VAL A 328 12.94 -1.51 -4.39
CA VAL A 328 12.53 -0.28 -3.69
C VAL A 328 11.17 -0.52 -3.06
N ALA A 329 11.05 -0.24 -1.77
CA ALA A 329 9.82 -0.37 -1.01
C ALA A 329 9.04 0.94 -0.94
N PHE A 330 7.72 0.82 -1.11
CA PHE A 330 6.77 1.92 -1.03
C PHE A 330 5.74 1.62 0.05
N ASP A 331 5.56 2.58 0.95
CA ASP A 331 4.53 2.55 1.98
C ASP A 331 3.28 3.25 1.43
N GLN A 332 2.08 2.89 1.90
CA GLN A 332 0.82 3.56 1.50
C GLN A 332 0.67 3.70 -0.04
N PRO A 333 0.69 2.57 -0.78
CA PRO A 333 0.75 2.61 -2.23
C PRO A 333 -0.56 3.10 -2.88
N TRP A 334 -1.67 3.12 -2.15
CA TRP A 334 -2.99 3.48 -2.67
C TRP A 334 -3.30 4.97 -2.54
N GLY A 335 -2.26 5.76 -2.23
CA GLY A 335 -2.29 7.21 -2.15
C GLY A 335 -2.97 7.74 -0.91
N GLU A 336 -3.03 6.94 0.14
CA GLU A 336 -3.23 7.42 1.51
C GLU A 336 -2.25 8.55 1.81
N SER A 337 -1.02 8.47 1.27
CA SER A 337 0.00 9.50 1.38
C SER A 337 -0.36 10.84 0.74
N MET A 338 -1.13 10.83 -0.34
CA MET A 338 -1.60 12.06 -1.00
C MET A 338 -2.74 12.75 -0.23
N VAL A 339 -3.42 11.99 0.62
CA VAL A 339 -4.49 12.49 1.45
C VAL A 339 -3.93 12.98 2.80
N GLN A 340 -3.03 12.20 3.42
CA GLN A 340 -2.41 12.51 4.72
C GLN A 340 -1.37 13.63 4.62
N TYR A 341 -0.58 13.66 3.55
CA TYR A 341 0.55 14.57 3.39
C TYR A 341 0.31 15.53 2.24
N ASP A 342 0.98 16.68 2.30
CA ASP A 342 1.07 17.61 1.16
C ASP A 342 2.03 17.04 0.11
N SER A 343 1.68 15.87 -0.42
CA SER A 343 2.47 15.15 -1.42
C SER A 343 2.03 15.58 -2.80
N GLU A 344 2.96 16.16 -3.56
CA GLU A 344 2.74 16.51 -4.96
C GLU A 344 2.62 15.28 -5.88
N MET A 345 2.98 14.09 -5.36
CA MET A 345 3.14 12.88 -6.15
C MET A 345 2.62 11.64 -5.42
N SER A 346 1.96 10.74 -6.16
CA SER A 346 1.55 9.42 -5.66
C SER A 346 2.75 8.48 -5.55
N ALA A 347 2.62 7.41 -4.77
CA ALA A 347 3.62 6.33 -4.74
C ALA A 347 3.85 5.74 -6.15
N PHE A 348 2.80 5.64 -6.98
CA PHE A 348 2.90 5.18 -8.37
C PHE A 348 3.74 6.10 -9.25
N HIS A 349 3.53 7.41 -9.18
CA HIS A 349 4.33 8.37 -9.95
C HIS A 349 5.78 8.37 -9.48
N PHE A 350 6.04 8.29 -8.17
CA PHE A 350 7.40 8.18 -7.63
C PHE A 350 8.09 6.91 -8.14
N ALA A 351 7.39 5.78 -8.13
CA ALA A 351 7.89 4.52 -8.68
C ALA A 351 8.14 4.60 -10.19
N ASP A 352 7.23 5.18 -10.97
CA ASP A 352 7.38 5.36 -12.42
C ASP A 352 8.61 6.22 -12.75
N MET A 353 8.85 7.31 -12.01
CA MET A 353 10.06 8.12 -12.16
C MET A 353 11.34 7.32 -11.92
N LEU A 354 11.37 6.52 -10.85
CA LEU A 354 12.54 5.68 -10.53
C LEU A 354 12.79 4.59 -11.56
N VAL A 355 11.73 3.93 -12.05
CA VAL A 355 11.85 2.88 -13.08
C VAL A 355 12.33 3.49 -14.41
N ARG A 356 11.80 4.66 -14.79
CA ARG A 356 12.21 5.36 -16.03
C ARG A 356 13.64 5.90 -15.98
N ALA A 357 14.20 6.11 -14.78
CA ALA A 357 15.59 6.50 -14.61
C ALA A 357 16.59 5.36 -14.92
N ASP A 358 16.11 4.13 -15.18
CA ASP A 358 16.91 2.95 -15.55
C ASP A 358 18.06 2.66 -14.56
N LEU A 359 17.77 2.80 -13.27
CA LEU A 359 18.75 2.64 -12.18
C LEU A 359 18.99 1.17 -11.77
N GLY A 360 18.70 0.24 -12.67
CA GLY A 360 18.86 -1.20 -12.41
C GLY A 360 17.83 -1.79 -11.43
N ILE A 361 16.71 -1.11 -11.20
CA ILE A 361 15.61 -1.64 -10.39
C ILE A 361 15.08 -2.93 -11.05
N ARG A 362 14.94 -3.99 -10.25
CA ARG A 362 14.44 -5.31 -10.65
C ARG A 362 13.16 -5.72 -9.95
N GLY A 363 12.72 -4.95 -8.95
CA GLY A 363 11.43 -5.17 -8.30
C GLY A 363 10.95 -3.99 -7.48
N ILE A 364 9.65 -4.00 -7.21
CA ILE A 364 8.97 -3.04 -6.34
C ILE A 364 8.45 -3.84 -5.15
N SER A 365 8.76 -3.37 -3.95
CA SER A 365 8.24 -3.89 -2.69
C SER A 365 7.09 -2.99 -2.23
N LEU A 366 6.01 -3.60 -1.75
CA LEU A 366 4.83 -2.88 -1.26
C LEU A 366 4.68 -3.20 0.22
N ASP A 367 4.79 -2.17 1.06
CA ASP A 367 4.57 -2.29 2.50
C ASP A 367 3.12 -1.95 2.83
N PHE A 368 2.44 -2.91 3.45
CA PHE A 368 1.05 -2.78 3.87
C PHE A 368 0.94 -2.89 5.38
N SER A 369 0.54 -1.78 6.00
CA SER A 369 0.31 -1.70 7.44
C SER A 369 -1.18 -1.63 7.74
N TRP A 370 -1.81 -2.79 7.93
CA TRP A 370 -3.26 -2.91 8.05
C TRP A 370 -3.77 -2.69 9.47
N GLY A 371 -5.03 -2.23 9.57
CA GLY A 371 -5.81 -2.29 10.82
C GLY A 371 -5.62 -1.11 11.77
N TYR A 372 -4.92 -0.05 11.37
CA TYR A 372 -4.79 1.16 12.18
C TYR A 372 -4.73 2.43 11.34
N TRP A 373 -5.08 3.55 11.98
CA TRP A 373 -4.99 4.91 11.45
C TRP A 373 -4.61 5.86 12.58
N PRO A 374 -3.78 6.90 12.37
CA PRO A 374 -3.12 7.32 11.12
C PRO A 374 -1.93 6.44 10.72
N ALA A 375 -1.31 6.73 9.57
CA ALA A 375 -0.12 6.08 9.01
C ALA A 375 -0.28 4.63 8.47
N GLY A 376 -1.39 3.95 8.74
CA GLY A 376 -1.70 2.66 8.13
C GLY A 376 -2.13 2.76 6.66
N SER A 377 -2.19 1.61 6.00
CA SER A 377 -2.70 1.43 4.63
C SER A 377 -4.21 1.17 4.66
N LEU A 378 -4.95 1.73 3.71
CA LEU A 378 -6.39 1.52 3.58
C LEU A 378 -6.65 0.15 2.95
N ILE A 379 -7.39 -0.72 3.65
CA ILE A 379 -7.80 -2.02 3.10
C ILE A 379 -8.86 -1.75 2.02
N HIS A 380 -8.48 -1.76 0.75
CA HIS A 380 -9.44 -1.62 -0.34
C HIS A 380 -10.16 -2.95 -0.60
N GLY A 381 -11.50 -2.92 -0.62
CA GLY A 381 -12.30 -4.11 -0.90
C GLY A 381 -11.97 -4.70 -2.28
N GLY A 382 -11.46 -5.95 -2.28
CA GLY A 382 -11.13 -6.79 -3.45
C GLY A 382 -9.86 -6.43 -4.20
N LEU A 383 -8.80 -6.16 -3.45
CA LEU A 383 -7.43 -6.47 -3.86
C LEU A 383 -7.04 -7.87 -3.40
#